data_AF-A0A6A3WXZ1-F1
#
_entry.id   AF-A0A6A3WXZ1-F1
#
_cell.length_a   1.000
_cell.length_b   1.000
_cell.length_c   1.000
_cell.angle_alpha   90.00
_cell.angle_beta   90.00
_cell.angle_gamma   90.00
#
_symmetry.space_group_name_H-M   'P 1'
#
loop_
_entity.id
_entity.type
_entity.pdbx_description
1 polymer ?
#
loop_
_entity_poly.entity_id
_entity_poly.type
_entity_poly.pdbx_seq_one_letter_code
_entity_poly.pdbx_strand_id
1 'polypeptide(L)'
;MTKEVKLMEKLSDASEVRRVSAKSVMFTAARDFSVVSTYRKEASGRVLIATRSVEYVPERKGYVRATILISGYVVTPHPTNPNMCEMSVIAHMDLGGNLPAMVVRYLGLSAPIKLVEKIHEVTLRA
;
A
#
# COMPACT_ATOMS: atom_id res chain seq x y z
N MET A 1 -7.23 -1.86 -7.71
CA MET A 1 -7.86 -1.79 -6.37
C MET A 1 -7.79 -0.37 -5.83
N THR A 2 -6.61 0.24 -5.86
CA THR A 2 -6.44 1.69 -5.73
C THR A 2 -7.17 2.42 -6.86
N LYS A 3 -7.90 3.48 -6.51
CA LYS A 3 -8.56 4.42 -7.43
C LYS A 3 -7.72 5.68 -7.60
N GLU A 4 -7.22 6.22 -6.50
CA GLU A 4 -6.53 7.51 -6.46
C GLU A 4 -5.55 7.52 -5.30
N VAL A 5 -4.39 8.15 -5.50
CA VAL A 5 -3.44 8.50 -4.45
C VAL A 5 -3.22 10.00 -4.57
N LYS A 6 -3.56 10.75 -3.52
CA LYS A 6 -3.40 12.20 -3.46
C LYS A 6 -2.40 12.57 -2.38
N LEU A 7 -1.33 13.27 -2.76
CA LEU A 7 -0.41 13.91 -1.82
C LEU A 7 -1.15 15.00 -1.06
N MET A 8 -1.04 14.98 0.26
CA MET A 8 -1.68 15.95 1.15
C MET A 8 -0.65 16.88 1.77
N GLU A 9 0.49 16.33 2.18
CA GLU A 9 1.62 17.09 2.72
C GLU A 9 2.92 16.33 2.44
N LYS A 10 3.99 17.05 2.07
CA LYS A 10 5.35 16.53 2.05
C LYS A 10 6.01 16.86 3.39
N LEU A 11 6.32 15.84 4.20
CA LEU A 11 6.93 16.02 5.53
C LEU A 11 8.46 16.12 5.45
N SER A 12 9.06 15.42 4.49
CA SER A 12 10.49 15.43 4.21
C SER A 12 10.75 14.96 2.78
N ASP A 13 12.00 14.83 2.37
CA ASP A 13 12.35 14.21 1.08
C ASP A 13 12.06 12.71 1.02
N ALA A 14 11.86 12.07 2.17
CA ALA A 14 11.59 10.65 2.27
C ALA A 14 10.17 10.31 2.74
N SER A 15 9.42 11.29 3.27
CA SER A 15 8.15 11.05 3.96
C SER A 15 7.04 11.99 3.49
N GLU A 16 5.85 11.43 3.30
CA GLU A 16 4.68 12.12 2.79
C GLU A 16 3.38 11.65 3.45
N VAL A 17 2.46 12.57 3.68
CA VAL A 17 1.07 12.27 4.04
C VAL A 17 0.24 12.18 2.78
N ARG A 18 -0.55 11.13 2.65
CA ARG A 18 -1.39 10.85 1.48
C ARG A 18 -2.80 10.46 1.87
N ARG A 19 -3.75 10.85 1.02
CA ARG A 19 -5.06 10.20 0.95
C ARG A 19 -5.01 9.12 -0.13
N VAL A 20 -5.28 7.88 0.25
CA VAL A 20 -5.42 6.77 -0.70
C VAL A 20 -6.88 6.39 -0.78
N SER A 21 -7.45 6.37 -1.98
CA SER A 21 -8.83 5.94 -2.21
C SER A 21 -8.83 4.58 -2.92
N ALA A 22 -9.59 3.62 -2.41
CA ALA A 22 -9.81 2.31 -3.01
C ALA A 22 -11.23 2.23 -3.61
N LYS A 23 -11.37 1.51 -4.73
CA LYS A 23 -12.68 1.23 -5.34
C LYS A 23 -13.49 0.29 -4.43
N SER A 24 -14.81 0.33 -4.57
CA SER A 24 -15.69 -0.70 -4.00
C SER A 24 -15.31 -2.08 -4.53
N VAL A 25 -15.54 -3.09 -3.70
CA VAL A 25 -15.31 -4.49 -4.04
C VAL A 25 -16.62 -5.22 -3.81
N MET A 26 -17.12 -5.90 -4.85
CA MET A 26 -18.42 -6.55 -4.83
C MET A 26 -19.51 -5.55 -4.38
N PHE A 27 -20.28 -5.91 -3.35
CA PHE A 27 -21.38 -5.10 -2.79
C PHE A 27 -20.95 -4.21 -1.61
N THR A 28 -19.65 -3.96 -1.43
CA THR A 28 -19.14 -3.24 -0.26
C THR A 28 -18.76 -1.80 -0.60
N ALA A 29 -18.82 -0.89 0.38
CA ALA A 29 -18.51 0.53 0.18
C ALA A 29 -17.06 0.77 -0.29
N ALA A 30 -16.80 1.92 -0.91
CA ALA A 30 -15.43 2.33 -1.19
C ALA A 30 -14.67 2.64 0.11
N ARG A 31 -13.34 2.48 0.12
CA ARG A 31 -12.50 2.78 1.29
C ARG A 31 -11.58 3.96 1.00
N ASP A 32 -11.33 4.78 2.01
CA ASP A 32 -10.23 5.74 1.98
C ASP A 32 -9.28 5.48 3.15
N PHE A 33 -8.05 5.95 2.99
CA PHE A 33 -7.01 5.86 3.99
C PHE A 33 -6.35 7.23 4.11
N SER A 34 -6.12 7.67 5.35
CA SER A 34 -5.19 8.76 5.69
C SER A 34 -3.91 8.12 6.16
N VAL A 35 -2.83 8.24 5.39
CA VAL A 35 -1.58 7.51 5.64
C VAL A 35 -0.37 8.41 5.59
N VAL A 36 0.65 8.06 6.38
CA VAL A 36 2.01 8.52 6.15
C VAL A 36 2.79 7.38 5.53
N SER A 37 3.59 7.70 4.52
CA SER A 37 4.50 6.77 3.89
C SER A 37 5.90 7.32 3.94
N THR A 38 6.86 6.44 4.19
CA THR A 38 8.27 6.78 4.15
C THR A 38 9.05 5.72 3.39
N TYR A 39 10.21 6.08 2.86
CA TYR A 39 11.19 5.11 2.41
C TYR A 39 12.56 5.34 3.04
N ARG A 40 13.38 4.31 3.04
CA ARG A 40 14.77 4.34 3.49
C ARG A 40 15.61 3.41 2.63
N LYS A 41 16.77 3.88 2.18
CA LYS A 41 17.81 3.02 1.60
C LYS A 41 18.82 2.68 2.68
N GLU A 42 19.14 1.40 2.82
CA GLU A 42 20.13 0.91 3.78
C GLU A 42 21.51 0.76 3.11
N ALA A 43 22.57 0.73 3.92
CA ALA A 43 23.94 0.54 3.43
C ALA A 43 24.13 -0.77 2.65
N SER A 44 23.34 -1.80 2.97
CA SER A 44 23.28 -3.07 2.24
C SER A 44 22.68 -2.97 0.83
N GLY A 45 22.19 -1.79 0.44
CA GLY A 45 21.47 -1.57 -0.82
C GLY A 45 19.97 -1.91 -0.75
N ARG A 46 19.48 -2.46 0.38
CA ARG A 46 18.05 -2.68 0.59
C ARG A 46 17.28 -1.36 0.56
N VAL A 47 16.09 -1.40 -0.02
CA VAL A 47 15.12 -0.29 0.02
C VAL A 47 13.91 -0.75 0.82
N LEU A 48 13.63 -0.02 1.88
CA LEU A 48 12.46 -0.22 2.74
C LEU A 48 11.45 0.87 2.44
N ILE A 49 10.21 0.49 2.20
CA ILE A 49 9.09 1.40 2.07
C ILE A 49 8.10 0.99 3.14
N ALA A 50 7.70 1.92 3.99
CA ALA A 50 6.76 1.67 5.08
C ALA A 50 5.61 2.66 5.02
N THR A 51 4.42 2.21 5.37
CA THR A 51 3.20 3.00 5.37
C THR A 51 2.33 2.59 6.56
N ARG A 52 1.75 3.58 7.23
CA ARG A 52 0.75 3.37 8.29
C ARG A 52 -0.30 4.47 8.23
N SER A 53 -1.45 4.20 8.83
CA SER A 53 -2.48 5.21 8.98
C SER A 53 -2.12 6.25 10.05
N VAL A 54 -2.59 7.48 9.81
CA VAL A 54 -2.45 8.65 10.68
C VAL A 54 -3.75 9.46 10.64
N GLU A 55 -4.07 10.13 11.75
CA GLU A 55 -5.21 11.04 11.86
C GLU A 55 -4.82 12.45 11.37
N TYR A 56 -4.63 12.59 10.06
CA TYR A 56 -4.23 13.87 9.44
C TYR A 56 -5.26 14.34 8.43
N VAL A 57 -5.77 13.42 7.61
CA VAL A 57 -6.73 13.74 6.56
C VAL A 57 -8.15 13.41 7.07
N PRO A 58 -9.08 14.38 7.07
CA PRO A 58 -10.44 14.14 7.56
C PRO A 58 -11.17 13.08 6.72
N GLU A 59 -12.14 12.42 7.35
CA GLU A 59 -13.00 11.45 6.68
C GLU A 59 -13.83 12.10 5.57
N ARG A 60 -14.25 11.29 4.60
CA ARG A 60 -15.00 11.74 3.42
C ARG A 60 -16.30 10.97 3.31
N LYS A 61 -17.41 11.69 3.12
CA LYS A 61 -18.72 11.07 2.85
C LYS A 61 -18.64 10.12 1.64
N GLY A 62 -19.26 8.96 1.76
CA GLY A 62 -19.28 7.92 0.72
C GLY A 62 -18.10 6.95 0.76
N TYR A 63 -17.19 7.12 1.72
CA TYR A 63 -16.08 6.21 1.98
C TYR A 63 -16.13 5.69 3.41
N VAL A 64 -15.75 4.43 3.59
CA VAL A 64 -15.42 3.87 4.91
C VAL A 64 -13.93 4.10 5.16
N ARG A 65 -13.58 4.73 6.28
CA ARG A 65 -12.19 4.93 6.68
C ARG A 65 -11.58 3.59 7.07
N ALA A 66 -10.53 3.19 6.36
CA ALA A 66 -9.76 2.00 6.65
C ALA A 66 -8.40 2.37 7.27
N THR A 67 -7.85 1.43 8.03
CA THR A 67 -6.64 1.61 8.84
C THR A 67 -5.55 0.66 8.36
N ILE A 68 -4.40 1.21 8.00
CA ILE A 68 -3.17 0.44 7.80
C ILE A 68 -2.42 0.44 9.12
N LEU A 69 -2.29 -0.74 9.73
CA LEU A 69 -1.44 -0.91 10.92
C LEU A 69 0.02 -0.85 10.50
N ILE A 70 0.37 -1.62 9.46
CA ILE A 70 1.64 -1.52 8.75
C ILE A 70 1.47 -2.09 7.35
N SER A 71 2.02 -1.40 6.35
CA SER A 71 2.19 -1.97 5.02
C SER A 71 3.46 -1.47 4.36
N GLY A 72 3.88 -2.14 3.29
CA GLY A 72 4.95 -1.65 2.46
C GLY A 72 5.77 -2.77 1.83
N TYR A 73 7.00 -2.41 1.48
CA TYR A 73 7.88 -3.25 0.67
C TYR A 73 9.27 -3.32 1.29
N VAL A 74 9.84 -4.51 1.23
CA VAL A 74 11.25 -4.74 1.45
C VAL A 74 11.83 -5.20 0.13
N VAL A 75 12.65 -4.37 -0.51
CA VAL A 75 13.32 -4.69 -1.76
C VAL A 75 14.79 -4.94 -1.47
N THR A 76 15.24 -6.16 -1.72
CA THR A 76 16.60 -6.63 -1.44
C THR A 76 17.30 -6.94 -2.76
N PRO A 77 18.45 -6.31 -3.07
CA PRO A 77 19.23 -6.66 -4.25
C PRO A 77 19.59 -8.15 -4.26
N HIS A 78 19.57 -8.79 -5.43
CA HIS A 78 20.01 -10.18 -5.55
C HIS A 78 21.54 -10.25 -5.33
N PRO A 79 22.05 -11.22 -4.54
CA PRO A 79 23.46 -11.24 -4.13
C PRO A 79 24.45 -11.36 -5.29
N THR A 80 24.03 -11.95 -6.42
CA THR A 80 24.92 -12.24 -7.56
C THR A 80 24.45 -11.69 -8.90
N ASN A 81 23.22 -11.16 -8.99
CA ASN A 81 22.67 -10.67 -10.26
C ASN A 81 22.20 -9.22 -10.07
N PRO A 82 22.93 -8.23 -10.60
CA PRO A 82 22.60 -6.81 -10.40
C PRO A 82 21.26 -6.40 -11.03
N ASN A 83 20.73 -7.21 -11.96
CA ASN A 83 19.45 -6.96 -12.63
C ASN A 83 18.27 -7.68 -11.94
N MET A 84 18.47 -8.24 -10.75
CA MET A 84 17.43 -8.94 -9.98
C MET A 84 17.33 -8.41 -8.56
N CYS A 85 16.15 -8.56 -7.98
CA CYS A 85 15.90 -8.31 -6.57
C CYS A 85 14.89 -9.32 -6.02
N GLU A 86 14.91 -9.50 -4.71
CA GLU A 86 13.82 -10.09 -3.95
C GLU A 86 12.93 -8.97 -3.40
N MET A 87 11.62 -9.12 -3.52
CA MET A 87 10.65 -8.17 -2.96
C MET A 87 9.69 -8.88 -2.03
N SER A 88 9.68 -8.49 -0.75
CA SER A 88 8.67 -8.91 0.22
C SER A 88 7.62 -7.80 0.37
N VAL A 89 6.34 -8.18 0.35
CA VAL A 89 5.22 -7.27 0.58
C VAL A 89 4.61 -7.52 1.96
N ILE A 90 4.42 -6.46 2.74
CA ILE A 90 3.73 -6.52 4.02
C ILE A 90 2.43 -5.75 3.88
N ALA A 91 1.31 -6.37 4.29
CA ALA A 91 0.00 -5.73 4.29
C ALA A 91 -0.80 -6.18 5.51
N HIS A 92 -0.82 -5.34 6.55
CA HIS A 92 -1.63 -5.55 7.74
C HIS A 92 -2.59 -4.36 7.90
N MET A 93 -3.87 -4.63 7.63
CA MET A 93 -4.88 -3.59 7.46
C MET A 93 -6.20 -4.02 8.10
N ASP A 94 -6.88 -3.07 8.71
CA ASP A 94 -8.30 -3.16 9.04
C ASP A 94 -9.08 -2.34 8.00
N LEU A 95 -9.97 -2.99 7.26
CA LEU A 95 -10.74 -2.35 6.20
C LEU A 95 -12.00 -1.63 6.72
N GLY A 96 -12.29 -1.74 8.02
CA GLY A 96 -13.40 -1.11 8.71
C GLY A 96 -14.78 -1.54 8.21
N GLY A 97 -15.80 -1.03 8.92
CA GLY A 97 -17.20 -1.29 8.60
C GLY A 97 -17.59 -2.77 8.64
N ASN A 98 -18.70 -3.10 7.98
CA ASN A 98 -19.27 -4.46 7.99
C ASN A 98 -18.87 -5.21 6.71
N LEU A 99 -17.69 -5.84 6.73
CA LEU A 99 -17.24 -6.71 5.66
C LEU A 99 -17.56 -8.18 5.96
N PRO A 100 -18.23 -8.89 5.04
CA PRO A 100 -18.33 -10.34 5.14
C PRO A 100 -16.93 -10.97 5.12
N ALA A 101 -16.72 -11.99 5.94
CA ALA A 101 -15.42 -12.66 6.07
C ALA A 101 -14.86 -13.16 4.73
N MET A 102 -15.74 -13.61 3.81
CA MET A 102 -15.33 -14.02 2.46
C MET A 102 -14.65 -12.89 1.69
N VAL A 103 -15.17 -11.65 1.79
CA VAL A 103 -14.60 -10.48 1.10
C VAL A 103 -13.25 -10.11 1.70
N VAL A 104 -13.13 -10.14 3.04
CA VAL A 104 -11.85 -9.88 3.73
C VAL A 104 -10.80 -10.89 3.28
N ARG A 105 -11.13 -12.19 3.28
CA ARG A 105 -10.21 -13.26 2.83
C ARG A 105 -9.82 -13.10 1.37
N TYR A 106 -10.78 -12.81 0.48
CA TYR A 106 -10.51 -12.57 -0.93
C TYR A 106 -9.55 -11.39 -1.13
N LEU A 107 -9.76 -10.28 -0.42
CA LEU A 107 -8.91 -9.10 -0.53
C LEU A 107 -7.51 -9.33 0.04
N GLY A 108 -7.42 -10.00 1.20
CA GLY A 108 -6.14 -10.33 1.83
C GLY A 108 -5.24 -11.18 0.93
N LEU A 109 -5.81 -12.08 0.13
CA LEU A 109 -5.05 -12.89 -0.83
C LEU A 109 -4.80 -12.15 -2.15
N SER A 110 -5.85 -11.59 -2.74
CA SER A 110 -5.76 -11.08 -4.12
C SER A 110 -5.05 -9.74 -4.24
N ALA A 111 -5.09 -8.87 -3.21
CA ALA A 111 -4.50 -7.53 -3.32
C ALA A 111 -2.97 -7.54 -3.41
N PRO A 112 -2.25 -8.23 -2.52
CA PRO A 112 -0.79 -8.26 -2.58
C PRO A 112 -0.29 -8.95 -3.85
N ILE A 113 -0.93 -10.05 -4.27
CA ILE A 113 -0.54 -10.79 -5.48
C ILE A 113 -0.67 -9.91 -6.73
N LYS A 114 -1.85 -9.32 -6.95
CA LYS A 114 -2.10 -8.45 -8.12
C LYS A 114 -1.19 -7.23 -8.16
N LEU A 115 -0.79 -6.74 -6.99
CA LEU A 115 0.16 -5.63 -6.87
C LEU A 115 1.56 -6.06 -7.34
N VAL A 116 2.05 -7.20 -6.88
CA VAL A 116 3.36 -7.75 -7.32
C VAL A 116 3.34 -8.08 -8.82
N GLU A 117 2.29 -8.70 -9.32
CA GLU A 117 2.11 -8.96 -10.76
C GLU A 117 2.18 -7.67 -11.57
N LYS A 118 1.53 -6.60 -11.09
CA LYS A 118 1.54 -5.32 -11.80
C LYS A 118 2.90 -4.63 -11.75
N ILE A 119 3.61 -4.71 -10.63
CA ILE A 119 5.00 -4.21 -10.53
C ILE A 119 5.86 -4.96 -11.54
N HIS A 120 5.78 -6.29 -11.57
CA HIS A 120 6.53 -7.12 -12.50
C HIS A 120 6.24 -6.75 -13.98
N GLU A 121 4.97 -6.62 -14.34
CA GLU A 121 4.53 -6.22 -15.69
C GLU A 121 5.12 -4.85 -16.09
N VAL A 122 5.11 -3.87 -15.18
CA VAL A 122 5.65 -2.52 -15.46
C VAL A 122 7.16 -2.56 -15.59
N THR A 123 7.86 -3.32 -14.73
CA THR A 123 9.33 -3.42 -14.77
C THR A 123 9.86 -4.12 -16.01
N LEU A 124 9.10 -5.03 -16.62
CA LEU A 124 9.50 -5.70 -17.86
C LEU A 124 9.18 -4.90 -19.13
N ARG A 125 8.37 -3.84 -19.01
CA ARG A 125 8.04 -2.94 -20.12
C ARG A 125 8.85 -1.65 -20.12
N ALA A 126 9.62 -1.41 -19.06
CA ALA A 126 10.50 -0.26 -18.89
C ALA A 126 11.88 -0.57 -19.48
#